data_AF-A0A534KDD8-F1
#
_entry.id   AF-A0A534KDD8-F1
#
_cell.length_a   1.000
_cell.length_b   1.000
_cell.length_c   1.000
_cell.angle_alpha   90.00
_cell.angle_beta   90.00
_cell.angle_gamma   90.00
#
_symmetry.space_group_name_H-M   'P 1'
#
loop_
_entity.id
_entity.type
_entity.pdbx_description
1 polymer ?
#
loop_
_entity_poly.entity_id
_entity_poly.type
_entity_poly.pdbx_seq_one_letter_code
_entity_poly.pdbx_strand_id
1 'polypeptide(L)'
;MGAHRRMWGRDDLLAELKGLGLLRDRALERSFLRVRQEDFLPDVFAPLAYSDMPLPIHATPSPPTMPSPRCLIAALDLLEPAPDQRILIVGCRGGYVAGLLAEIVGAERIVVAESDPLRLSRAADRLRDAGLDRVRVVSTPPEERFDRILVLDATSPRQLVPRLADPGFLIARGRGVHDLAFLKLVHNAGETMQMTFNEAPSAVIAGGRDTEPMSAVDFGRLFAVEDLLVHAWEGRVTGHYDQHFRDIADETFAGGPLDLSAFDAREDPCKDAARRAFQAAYILQSAGELERAADAYERSIRLVPSAEAHTFHGWTLSFMGRYDDAIEACKRAIEVDAAFGNPYNDIGAYLIEIGRLDDAIPWLERATAAPRYCCYFYAHTNLARIYLQKGMREKARKCLLEALRVNPEYEPAQELLRRIDGHGGYHA
;
A
#
# COMPACT_ATOMS: atom_id res chain seq x y z
N MET A 1 -6.34 15.49 -26.58
CA MET A 1 -6.72 15.09 -25.20
C MET A 1 -6.33 13.64 -25.02
N GLY A 2 -5.08 13.37 -24.65
CA GLY A 2 -4.63 12.01 -24.34
C GLY A 2 -5.08 11.66 -22.93
N ALA A 3 -5.88 10.61 -22.77
CA ALA A 3 -6.15 10.06 -21.46
C ALA A 3 -4.82 9.59 -20.86
N HIS A 4 -4.32 10.30 -19.85
CA HIS A 4 -3.22 9.82 -19.02
C HIS A 4 -3.65 8.47 -18.43
N ARG A 5 -3.19 7.36 -19.00
CA ARG A 5 -3.48 6.03 -18.47
C ARG A 5 -2.71 5.89 -17.15
N ARG A 6 -3.36 6.17 -16.02
CA ARG A 6 -2.99 5.54 -14.74
C ARG A 6 -3.04 4.03 -14.97
N MET A 7 -2.01 3.31 -14.51
CA MET A 7 -2.02 1.85 -14.55
C MET A 7 -3.06 1.26 -13.58
N TRP A 8 -3.38 1.97 -12.50
CA TRP A 8 -4.20 1.49 -11.39
C TRP A 8 -5.33 2.46 -11.06
N GLY A 9 -6.47 2.29 -11.72
CA GLY A 9 -7.73 2.90 -11.34
C GLY A 9 -8.55 1.96 -10.44
N ARG A 10 -9.50 2.52 -9.69
CA ARG A 10 -10.44 1.73 -8.89
C ARG A 10 -11.22 0.71 -9.74
N ASP A 11 -11.60 1.09 -10.96
CA ASP A 11 -12.34 0.22 -11.88
C ASP A 11 -11.47 -0.93 -12.42
N ASP A 12 -10.17 -0.68 -12.64
CA ASP A 12 -9.21 -1.71 -13.05
C ASP A 12 -9.03 -2.75 -11.92
N LEU A 13 -8.85 -2.28 -10.69
CA LEU A 13 -8.74 -3.14 -9.51
C LEU A 13 -10.04 -3.92 -9.24
N LEU A 14 -11.21 -3.30 -9.41
CA LEU A 14 -12.50 -3.98 -9.27
C LEU A 14 -12.62 -5.14 -10.27
N ALA A 15 -12.24 -4.93 -11.54
CA ALA A 15 -12.28 -5.97 -12.56
C ALA A 15 -11.35 -7.14 -12.20
N GLU A 16 -10.15 -6.85 -11.70
CA GLU A 16 -9.19 -7.87 -11.25
C GLU A 16 -9.73 -8.68 -10.07
N LEU A 17 -10.22 -8.03 -9.02
CA LEU A 17 -10.76 -8.71 -7.83
C LEU A 17 -11.89 -9.67 -8.23
N LYS A 18 -12.76 -9.25 -9.13
CA LYS A 18 -13.84 -10.11 -9.66
C LYS A 18 -13.31 -11.26 -10.52
N GLY A 19 -12.29 -11.01 -11.35
CA GLY A 19 -11.61 -12.05 -12.14
C GLY A 19 -10.93 -13.11 -11.27
N LEU A 20 -10.49 -12.74 -10.06
CA LEU A 20 -9.96 -13.65 -9.04
C LEU A 20 -11.04 -14.39 -8.24
N GLY A 21 -12.32 -14.16 -8.53
CA GLY A 21 -13.44 -14.75 -7.79
C GLY A 21 -13.66 -14.15 -6.40
N LEU A 22 -13.11 -12.96 -6.14
CA LEU A 22 -13.36 -12.15 -4.94
C LEU A 22 -14.49 -11.14 -5.22
N LEU A 23 -14.92 -10.40 -4.19
CA LEU A 23 -16.09 -9.49 -4.27
C LEU A 23 -17.35 -10.23 -4.72
N ARG A 24 -17.60 -11.40 -4.13
CA ARG A 24 -18.74 -12.25 -4.51
C ARG A 24 -20.07 -11.66 -4.06
N ASP A 25 -20.05 -10.95 -2.93
CA ASP A 25 -21.22 -10.30 -2.36
C ASP A 25 -21.50 -8.93 -3.01
N ARG A 26 -22.75 -8.72 -3.44
CA ARG A 26 -23.15 -7.46 -4.10
C ARG A 26 -23.12 -6.25 -3.14
N ALA A 27 -23.35 -6.45 -1.85
CA ALA A 27 -23.26 -5.36 -0.88
C ALA A 27 -21.80 -4.95 -0.67
N LEU A 28 -20.88 -5.91 -0.64
CA LEU A 28 -19.44 -5.63 -0.58
C LEU A 28 -18.92 -4.96 -1.86
N GLU A 29 -19.32 -5.42 -3.06
CA GLU A 29 -18.99 -4.74 -4.32
C GLU A 29 -19.49 -3.29 -4.34
N ARG A 30 -20.75 -3.07 -3.95
CA ARG A 30 -21.34 -1.73 -3.85
C ARG A 30 -20.58 -0.86 -2.86
N SER A 31 -20.21 -1.44 -1.71
CA SER A 31 -19.46 -0.75 -0.67
C SER A 31 -18.07 -0.31 -1.18
N PHE A 32 -17.34 -1.21 -1.84
CA PHE A 32 -16.03 -0.91 -2.43
C PHE A 32 -16.08 0.23 -3.46
N LEU A 33 -17.16 0.34 -4.23
CA LEU A 33 -17.37 1.44 -5.18
C LEU A 33 -17.76 2.77 -4.52
N ARG A 34 -18.36 2.75 -3.33
CA ARG A 34 -18.81 3.96 -2.63
C ARG A 34 -17.75 4.52 -1.70
N VAL A 35 -17.10 3.66 -0.93
CA VAL A 35 -16.10 4.04 0.06
C VAL A 35 -14.76 4.16 -0.65
N ARG A 36 -14.25 5.39 -0.73
CA ARG A 36 -13.00 5.69 -1.42
C ARG A 36 -11.81 5.42 -0.50
N GLN A 37 -10.89 4.57 -0.93
CA GLN A 37 -9.74 4.18 -0.11
C GLN A 37 -8.81 5.35 0.18
N GLU A 38 -8.69 6.31 -0.74
CA GLU A 38 -7.90 7.53 -0.57
C GLU A 38 -8.34 8.39 0.62
N ASP A 39 -9.62 8.37 1.00
CA ASP A 39 -10.15 9.15 2.13
C ASP A 39 -9.63 8.62 3.49
N PHE A 40 -9.05 7.41 3.50
CA PHE A 40 -8.53 6.74 4.70
C PHE A 40 -7.01 6.64 4.72
N LEU A 41 -6.35 7.23 3.72
CA LEU A 41 -4.90 7.28 3.57
C LEU A 41 -4.40 8.71 3.79
N PRO A 42 -3.14 8.90 4.20
CA PRO A 42 -2.47 10.19 4.04
C PRO A 42 -2.51 10.65 2.58
N ASP A 43 -2.67 11.96 2.33
CA ASP A 43 -2.73 12.54 0.97
C ASP A 43 -1.58 12.12 0.06
N VAL A 44 -0.40 11.89 0.65
CA VAL A 44 0.78 11.35 -0.05
C VAL A 44 0.52 9.99 -0.72
N PHE A 45 -0.31 9.13 -0.15
CA PHE A 45 -0.58 7.80 -0.69
C PHE A 45 -1.89 7.72 -1.49
N ALA A 46 -2.68 8.80 -1.55
CA ALA A 46 -3.93 8.85 -2.32
C ALA A 46 -3.78 8.45 -3.81
N PRO A 47 -2.69 8.81 -4.54
CA PRO A 47 -2.50 8.36 -5.92
C PRO A 47 -2.33 6.84 -6.07
N LEU A 48 -1.89 6.16 -5.01
CA LEU A 48 -1.66 4.71 -4.94
C LEU A 48 -2.83 3.96 -4.32
N ALA A 49 -3.93 4.64 -3.95
CA ALA A 49 -5.01 4.06 -3.16
C ALA A 49 -5.58 2.75 -3.72
N TYR A 50 -5.52 2.54 -5.03
CA TYR A 50 -6.02 1.34 -5.72
C TYR A 50 -4.91 0.48 -6.32
N SER A 51 -3.66 0.71 -5.93
CA SER A 51 -2.57 -0.24 -6.18
C SER A 51 -2.80 -1.46 -5.30
N ASP A 52 -2.71 -2.66 -5.87
CA ASP A 52 -2.88 -3.90 -5.09
C ASP A 52 -1.63 -4.23 -4.27
N MET A 53 -1.39 -3.42 -3.24
CA MET A 53 -0.27 -3.49 -2.32
C MET A 53 -0.64 -2.85 -0.97
N PRO A 54 0.01 -3.23 0.13
CA PRO A 54 -0.13 -2.53 1.40
C PRO A 54 0.32 -1.07 1.29
N LEU A 55 -0.46 -0.18 1.89
CA LEU A 55 -0.19 1.26 1.86
C LEU A 55 -0.06 1.81 3.28
N PRO A 56 0.89 2.71 3.54
CA PRO A 56 1.06 3.27 4.87
C PRO A 56 -0.15 4.10 5.29
N ILE A 57 -0.53 3.93 6.54
CA ILE A 57 -1.61 4.73 7.11
C ILE A 57 -1.09 6.03 7.74
N HIS A 58 0.22 6.27 7.72
CA HIS A 58 0.86 7.52 8.11
C HIS A 58 2.30 7.65 7.58
N ALA A 59 2.86 8.86 7.59
CA ALA A 59 4.21 9.14 7.14
C ALA A 59 5.21 9.13 8.32
N THR A 60 5.71 7.96 8.68
CA THR A 60 6.85 7.79 9.61
C THR A 60 7.90 6.88 8.96
N PRO A 61 9.11 6.74 9.52
CA PRO A 61 10.13 5.84 8.97
C PRO A 61 9.72 4.36 8.94
N SER A 62 8.79 3.95 9.81
CA SER A 62 8.29 2.58 9.92
C SER A 62 6.78 2.54 10.17
N PRO A 63 5.98 2.90 9.15
CA PRO A 63 4.56 3.08 9.33
C PRO A 63 3.83 1.73 9.20
N PRO A 64 2.93 1.35 10.12
CA PRO A 64 1.93 0.33 9.86
C PRO A 64 1.18 0.63 8.56
N THR A 65 0.90 -0.44 7.83
CA THR A 65 0.19 -0.38 6.57
C THR A 65 -1.25 -0.82 6.72
N MET A 66 -2.10 -0.32 5.82
CA MET A 66 -3.36 -0.94 5.44
C MET A 66 -3.03 -2.15 4.55
N PRO A 67 -3.70 -3.30 4.72
CA PRO A 67 -3.53 -4.43 3.82
C PRO A 67 -3.80 -4.05 2.37
N SER A 68 -3.25 -4.82 1.44
CA SER A 68 -3.60 -4.73 0.03
C SER A 68 -5.12 -4.92 -0.17
N PRO A 69 -5.72 -4.25 -1.16
CA PRO A 69 -7.11 -4.45 -1.52
C PRO A 69 -7.51 -5.92 -1.69
N ARG A 70 -6.69 -6.75 -2.35
CA ARG A 70 -6.99 -8.18 -2.52
C ARG A 70 -7.09 -8.92 -1.19
N CYS A 71 -6.15 -8.68 -0.28
CA CYS A 71 -6.13 -9.31 1.04
C CYS A 71 -7.34 -8.88 1.87
N LEU A 72 -7.60 -7.57 1.88
CA LEU A 72 -8.74 -6.98 2.56
C LEU A 72 -10.06 -7.60 2.08
N ILE A 73 -10.29 -7.59 0.78
CA ILE A 73 -11.52 -8.11 0.20
C ILE A 73 -11.67 -9.61 0.47
N ALA A 74 -10.61 -10.40 0.37
CA ALA A 74 -10.67 -11.81 0.70
C ALA A 74 -11.08 -12.05 2.16
N ALA A 75 -10.54 -11.26 3.10
CA ALA A 75 -10.94 -11.32 4.50
C ALA A 75 -12.43 -10.98 4.68
N LEU A 76 -12.92 -9.95 3.99
CA LEU A 76 -14.31 -9.51 4.05
C LEU A 76 -15.28 -10.52 3.41
N ASP A 77 -14.89 -11.15 2.31
CA ASP A 77 -15.65 -12.24 1.67
C ASP A 77 -15.77 -13.46 2.59
N LEU A 78 -14.73 -13.77 3.38
CA LEU A 78 -14.78 -14.83 4.40
C LEU A 78 -15.57 -14.42 5.64
N LEU A 79 -15.60 -13.13 5.96
CA LEU A 79 -16.35 -12.57 7.08
C LEU A 79 -17.85 -12.62 6.83
N GLU A 80 -18.29 -12.53 5.57
CA GLU A 80 -19.70 -12.58 5.17
C GLU A 80 -20.55 -11.51 5.92
N PRO A 81 -20.24 -10.22 5.75
CA PRO A 81 -20.99 -9.13 6.37
C PRO A 81 -22.40 -9.03 5.77
N ALA A 82 -23.41 -8.88 6.61
CA ALA A 82 -24.80 -8.73 6.22
C ALA A 82 -25.50 -7.65 7.05
N PRO A 83 -26.59 -7.05 6.55
CA PRO A 83 -27.37 -6.08 7.31
C PRO A 83 -27.73 -6.57 8.72
N ASP A 84 -27.88 -5.63 9.63
CA ASP A 84 -28.23 -5.84 11.05
C ASP A 84 -27.18 -6.53 11.93
N GLN A 85 -26.04 -6.95 11.38
CA GLN A 85 -24.93 -7.50 12.15
C GLN A 85 -24.14 -6.42 12.90
N ARG A 86 -23.74 -6.74 14.13
CA ARG A 86 -22.74 -5.99 14.90
C ARG A 86 -21.36 -6.53 14.61
N ILE A 87 -20.45 -5.63 14.22
CA ILE A 87 -19.09 -6.02 13.79
C ILE A 87 -18.05 -5.34 14.66
N LEU A 88 -17.12 -6.15 15.18
CA LEU A 88 -15.90 -5.68 15.82
C LEU A 88 -14.73 -5.79 14.86
N ILE A 89 -13.96 -4.72 14.72
CA ILE A 89 -12.70 -4.67 13.99
C ILE A 89 -11.59 -4.44 15.01
N VAL A 90 -10.61 -5.33 15.06
CA VAL A 90 -9.45 -5.22 15.95
C VAL A 90 -8.21 -4.86 15.13
N GLY A 91 -7.63 -3.70 15.41
CA GLY A 91 -6.63 -3.04 14.57
C GLY A 91 -7.29 -2.17 13.51
N CYS A 92 -7.12 -0.85 13.59
CA CYS A 92 -7.93 0.06 12.76
C CYS A 92 -7.44 0.18 11.31
N ARG A 93 -6.13 0.06 11.07
CA ARG A 93 -5.53 0.10 9.73
C ARG A 93 -6.02 1.29 8.87
N GLY A 94 -6.21 2.46 9.50
CA GLY A 94 -6.61 3.70 8.83
C GLY A 94 -8.11 3.93 8.69
N GLY A 95 -8.96 2.98 9.09
CA GLY A 95 -10.42 3.15 9.15
C GLY A 95 -11.17 2.70 7.88
N TYR A 96 -10.47 2.41 6.79
CA TYR A 96 -11.11 2.03 5.51
C TYR A 96 -12.02 0.81 5.64
N VAL A 97 -11.57 -0.21 6.38
CA VAL A 97 -12.33 -1.44 6.62
C VAL A 97 -13.63 -1.14 7.37
N ALA A 98 -13.57 -0.22 8.34
CA ALA A 98 -14.76 0.22 9.06
C ALA A 98 -15.71 0.98 8.13
N GLY A 99 -15.20 1.80 7.22
CA GLY A 99 -16.01 2.44 6.19
C GLY A 99 -16.71 1.44 5.27
N LEU A 100 -15.97 0.45 4.76
CA LEU A 100 -16.53 -0.61 3.91
C LEU A 100 -17.66 -1.37 4.61
N LEU A 101 -17.45 -1.74 5.87
CA LEU A 101 -18.43 -2.49 6.64
C LEU A 101 -19.61 -1.61 7.07
N ALA A 102 -19.38 -0.34 7.43
CA ALA A 102 -20.43 0.60 7.79
C ALA A 102 -21.44 0.82 6.64
N GLU A 103 -20.99 0.82 5.38
CA GLU A 103 -21.87 0.92 4.20
C GLU A 103 -22.75 -0.33 3.99
N ILE A 104 -22.40 -1.47 4.61
CA ILE A 104 -23.17 -2.71 4.55
C ILE A 104 -24.12 -2.84 5.75
N VAL A 105 -23.64 -2.57 6.97
CA VAL A 105 -24.38 -2.87 8.22
C VAL A 105 -24.85 -1.62 8.99
N GLY A 106 -24.42 -0.43 8.61
CA GLY A 106 -24.64 0.82 9.33
C GLY A 106 -23.52 1.15 10.30
N ALA A 107 -23.08 2.42 10.30
CA ALA A 107 -21.95 2.90 11.09
C ALA A 107 -22.11 2.67 12.61
N GLU A 108 -23.33 2.79 13.13
CA GLU A 108 -23.65 2.58 14.55
C GLU A 108 -23.47 1.14 15.03
N ARG A 109 -23.35 0.17 14.11
CA ARG A 109 -23.13 -1.24 14.42
C ARG A 109 -21.65 -1.64 14.35
N ILE A 110 -20.76 -0.71 13.98
CA ILE A 110 -19.33 -0.96 13.88
C ILE A 110 -18.62 -0.46 15.14
N VAL A 111 -17.79 -1.34 15.71
CA VAL A 111 -16.83 -0.99 16.76
C VAL A 111 -15.42 -1.27 16.25
N VAL A 112 -14.53 -0.30 16.39
CA VAL A 112 -13.11 -0.43 16.07
C VAL A 112 -12.30 -0.36 17.36
N ALA A 113 -11.51 -1.39 17.64
CA ALA A 113 -10.56 -1.43 18.74
C ALA A 113 -9.14 -1.17 18.22
N GLU A 114 -8.48 -0.13 18.74
CA GLU A 114 -7.10 0.23 18.39
C GLU A 114 -6.32 0.61 19.65
N SER A 115 -5.31 -0.19 20.00
CA SER A 115 -4.56 -0.02 21.25
C SER A 115 -3.55 1.12 21.22
N ASP A 116 -3.06 1.51 20.03
CA ASP A 116 -2.13 2.63 19.90
C ASP A 116 -2.89 3.97 19.90
N PRO A 117 -2.60 4.89 20.84
CA PRO A 117 -3.36 6.14 20.97
C PRO A 117 -3.29 7.05 19.73
N LEU A 118 -2.15 7.08 19.03
CA LEU A 118 -1.97 7.92 17.85
C LEU A 118 -2.75 7.35 16.66
N ARG A 119 -2.69 6.04 16.45
CA ARG A 119 -3.50 5.35 15.43
C ARG A 119 -4.99 5.48 15.71
N LEU A 120 -5.40 5.36 16.98
CA LEU A 120 -6.79 5.53 17.40
C LEU A 120 -7.31 6.92 17.06
N SER A 121 -6.56 7.97 17.42
CA SER A 121 -6.97 9.35 17.14
C SER A 121 -7.10 9.59 15.63
N ARG A 122 -6.06 9.21 14.86
CA ARG A 122 -6.04 9.41 13.39
C ARG A 122 -7.16 8.65 12.70
N ALA A 123 -7.45 7.43 13.15
CA ALA A 123 -8.56 6.65 12.65
C ALA A 123 -9.91 7.31 12.90
N ALA A 124 -10.13 7.77 14.13
CA ALA A 124 -11.37 8.46 14.50
C ALA A 124 -11.56 9.75 13.69
N ASP A 125 -10.49 10.50 13.45
CA ASP A 125 -10.55 11.72 12.63
C ASP A 125 -10.87 11.39 11.16
N ARG A 126 -10.22 10.40 10.55
CA ARG A 126 -10.53 9.96 9.17
C ARG A 126 -11.96 9.45 9.01
N LEU A 127 -12.44 8.66 9.97
CA LEU A 127 -13.83 8.20 9.97
C LEU A 127 -14.79 9.39 10.06
N ARG A 128 -14.50 10.38 10.91
CA ARG A 128 -15.31 11.60 11.02
C ARG A 128 -15.31 12.41 9.73
N ASP A 129 -14.15 12.59 9.11
CA ASP A 129 -13.98 13.33 7.85
C ASP A 129 -14.70 12.63 6.68
N ALA A 130 -14.76 11.29 6.72
CA ALA A 130 -15.56 10.47 5.80
C ALA A 130 -17.07 10.44 6.11
N GLY A 131 -17.55 11.19 7.12
CA GLY A 131 -18.96 11.22 7.51
C GLY A 131 -19.44 9.98 8.27
N LEU A 132 -18.52 9.24 8.90
CA LEU A 132 -18.75 8.00 9.65
C LEU A 132 -18.53 8.21 11.16
N ASP A 133 -18.97 9.35 11.70
CA ASP A 133 -18.83 9.75 13.11
C ASP A 133 -19.53 8.80 14.09
N ARG A 134 -20.48 7.99 13.60
CA ARG A 134 -21.21 6.99 14.38
C ARG A 134 -20.45 5.68 14.58
N VAL A 135 -19.32 5.47 13.90
CA VAL A 135 -18.45 4.32 14.16
C VAL A 135 -17.78 4.51 15.52
N ARG A 136 -17.97 3.54 16.41
CA ARG A 136 -17.40 3.62 17.77
C ARG A 136 -15.94 3.17 17.77
N VAL A 137 -15.02 4.11 17.95
CA VAL A 137 -13.58 3.81 18.07
C VAL A 137 -13.17 3.78 19.55
N VAL A 138 -12.53 2.70 20.00
CA VAL A 138 -12.15 2.45 21.40
C VAL A 138 -10.72 1.90 21.51
N SER A 139 -10.10 2.08 22.67
CA SER A 139 -8.71 1.63 22.91
C SER A 139 -8.59 0.13 23.17
N THR A 140 -9.67 -0.53 23.60
CA THR A 140 -9.70 -1.96 23.88
C THR A 140 -11.00 -2.59 23.38
N PRO A 141 -10.97 -3.87 22.94
CA PRO A 141 -12.18 -4.59 22.57
C PRO A 141 -13.19 -4.65 23.73
N PRO A 142 -14.42 -4.14 23.58
CA PRO A 142 -15.42 -4.14 24.64
C PRO A 142 -15.89 -5.57 24.97
N GLU A 143 -16.55 -5.73 26.13
CA GLU A 143 -17.07 -7.03 26.61
C GLU A 143 -18.40 -7.44 25.96
N GLU A 144 -18.94 -6.63 25.04
CA GLU A 144 -20.16 -6.96 24.32
C GLU A 144 -19.95 -8.02 23.24
N ARG A 145 -21.04 -8.65 22.78
CA ARG A 145 -21.00 -9.68 21.75
C ARG A 145 -21.16 -9.09 20.34
N PHE A 146 -20.49 -9.72 19.38
CA PHE A 146 -20.47 -9.33 17.98
C PHE A 146 -20.76 -10.53 17.06
N ASP A 147 -21.61 -10.31 16.06
CA ASP A 147 -21.94 -11.32 15.05
C ASP A 147 -20.74 -11.63 14.15
N ARG A 148 -19.88 -10.62 13.95
CA ARG A 148 -18.66 -10.70 13.16
C ARG A 148 -17.50 -10.05 13.89
N ILE A 149 -16.34 -10.69 13.84
CA ILE A 149 -15.08 -10.13 14.35
C ILE A 149 -14.01 -10.23 13.27
N LEU A 150 -13.36 -9.12 12.94
CA LEU A 150 -12.23 -9.08 12.01
C LEU A 150 -10.98 -8.61 12.74
N VAL A 151 -9.92 -9.42 12.70
CA VAL A 151 -8.64 -9.14 13.35
C VAL A 151 -7.59 -8.79 12.31
N LEU A 152 -7.09 -7.56 12.37
CA LEU A 152 -6.11 -6.99 11.44
C LEU A 152 -4.76 -6.68 12.11
N ASP A 153 -4.64 -6.86 13.42
CA ASP A 153 -3.39 -6.71 14.17
C ASP A 153 -2.93 -8.06 14.76
N ALA A 154 -1.98 -8.01 15.70
CA ALA A 154 -1.42 -9.20 16.34
C ALA A 154 -2.30 -9.80 17.45
N THR A 155 -3.54 -9.32 17.64
CA THR A 155 -4.44 -9.83 18.69
C THR A 155 -4.77 -11.29 18.45
N SER A 156 -4.67 -12.11 19.50
CA SER A 156 -4.95 -13.53 19.37
C SER A 156 -6.45 -13.78 19.18
N PRO A 157 -6.89 -14.52 18.14
CA PRO A 157 -8.29 -14.87 17.92
C PRO A 157 -8.95 -15.55 19.11
N ARG A 158 -8.20 -16.37 19.85
CA ARG A 158 -8.69 -17.09 21.04
C ARG A 158 -9.16 -16.14 22.15
N GLN A 159 -8.55 -14.96 22.28
CA GLN A 159 -8.93 -13.96 23.28
C GLN A 159 -10.27 -13.29 22.96
N LEU A 160 -10.71 -13.37 21.70
CA LEU A 160 -11.92 -12.73 21.20
C LEU A 160 -13.11 -13.71 21.10
N VAL A 161 -12.90 -15.02 21.25
CA VAL A 161 -13.99 -16.02 21.27
C VAL A 161 -15.10 -15.68 22.27
N PRO A 162 -14.84 -15.23 23.51
CA PRO A 162 -15.91 -14.84 24.44
C PRO A 162 -16.80 -13.68 23.94
N ARG A 163 -16.28 -12.86 23.02
CA ARG A 163 -16.98 -11.72 22.41
C ARG A 163 -17.73 -12.11 21.14
N LEU A 164 -17.63 -13.36 20.69
CA LEU A 164 -18.33 -13.84 19.51
C LEU A 164 -19.79 -14.19 19.86
N ALA A 165 -20.73 -13.74 19.04
CA ALA A 165 -22.13 -14.12 19.16
C ALA A 165 -22.35 -15.59 18.74
N ASP A 166 -23.53 -16.12 19.05
CA ASP A 166 -23.98 -17.45 18.65
C ASP A 166 -25.26 -17.33 17.80
N PRO A 167 -25.20 -17.51 16.46
CA PRO A 167 -24.01 -17.83 15.67
C PRO A 167 -23.11 -16.61 15.42
N GLY A 168 -21.81 -16.83 15.24
CA GLY A 168 -20.87 -15.74 14.97
C GLY A 168 -19.59 -16.20 14.28
N PHE A 169 -19.01 -15.33 13.44
CA PHE A 169 -17.78 -15.62 12.69
C PHE A 169 -16.64 -14.67 13.06
N LEU A 170 -15.44 -15.21 13.22
CA LEU A 170 -14.22 -14.42 13.40
C LEU A 170 -13.23 -14.75 12.29
N ILE A 171 -12.72 -13.72 11.62
CA ILE A 171 -11.64 -13.82 10.64
C ILE A 171 -10.38 -13.19 11.20
N ALA A 172 -9.26 -13.90 11.09
CA ALA A 172 -7.95 -13.41 11.49
C ALA A 172 -6.86 -13.96 10.58
N ARG A 173 -5.70 -13.32 10.62
CA ARG A 173 -4.48 -13.88 10.03
C ARG A 173 -3.94 -14.99 10.93
N GLY A 174 -3.54 -16.11 10.33
CA GLY A 174 -2.99 -17.27 11.03
C GLY A 174 -1.86 -17.92 10.26
N ARG A 175 -1.40 -19.06 10.78
CA ARG A 175 -0.48 -19.96 10.07
C ARG A 175 -1.23 -21.23 9.69
N GLY A 176 -1.15 -21.59 8.41
CA GLY A 176 -1.46 -22.93 7.91
C GLY A 176 -0.34 -23.91 8.20
N VAL A 177 -0.45 -25.13 7.65
CA VAL A 177 0.51 -26.21 7.88
C VAL A 177 1.88 -25.85 7.30
N HIS A 178 1.93 -25.14 6.17
CA HIS A 178 3.16 -24.77 5.46
C HIS A 178 3.31 -23.26 5.20
N ASP A 179 2.21 -22.48 5.17
CA ASP A 179 2.22 -21.05 4.78
C ASP A 179 1.32 -20.16 5.66
N LEU A 180 1.34 -18.84 5.42
CA LEU A 180 0.38 -17.89 6.01
C LEU A 180 -1.03 -18.13 5.45
N ALA A 181 -2.04 -18.02 6.29
CA ALA A 181 -3.41 -18.40 5.95
C ALA A 181 -4.45 -17.51 6.64
N PHE A 182 -5.67 -17.50 6.12
CA PHE A 182 -6.81 -16.98 6.88
C PHE A 182 -7.32 -18.05 7.84
N LEU A 183 -7.57 -17.62 9.07
CA LEU A 183 -8.24 -18.41 10.09
C LEU A 183 -9.68 -17.93 10.20
N LYS A 184 -10.64 -18.85 10.06
CA LYS A 184 -12.05 -18.60 10.37
C LYS A 184 -12.46 -19.40 11.60
N LEU A 185 -12.90 -18.71 12.65
CA LEU A 185 -13.61 -19.34 13.75
C LEU A 185 -15.11 -19.21 13.51
N VAL A 186 -15.83 -20.33 13.61
CA VAL A 186 -17.27 -20.40 13.52
C VAL A 186 -17.80 -20.81 14.88
N HIS A 187 -18.51 -19.91 15.56
CA HIS A 187 -19.24 -20.21 16.78
C HIS A 187 -20.70 -20.46 16.45
N ASN A 188 -21.22 -21.63 16.82
CA ASN A 188 -22.62 -21.99 16.60
C ASN A 188 -23.04 -23.06 17.62
N ALA A 189 -24.22 -22.90 18.23
CA ALA A 189 -24.79 -23.83 19.19
C ALA A 189 -23.85 -24.16 20.38
N GLY A 190 -23.14 -23.16 20.89
CA GLY A 190 -22.19 -23.30 21.99
C GLY A 190 -20.83 -23.92 21.62
N GLU A 191 -20.63 -24.37 20.38
CA GLU A 191 -19.37 -24.94 19.91
C GLU A 191 -18.58 -23.94 19.06
N THR A 192 -17.25 -24.01 19.08
CA THR A 192 -16.38 -23.18 18.22
C THR A 192 -15.51 -24.08 17.36
N MET A 193 -15.69 -24.01 16.05
CA MET A 193 -14.87 -24.71 15.06
C MET A 193 -13.87 -23.75 14.43
N GLN A 194 -12.63 -24.22 14.23
CA GLN A 194 -11.59 -23.49 13.52
C GLN A 194 -11.39 -24.07 12.13
N MET A 195 -11.37 -23.21 11.12
CA MET A 195 -11.05 -23.52 9.73
C MET A 195 -9.86 -22.69 9.29
N THR A 196 -9.02 -23.26 8.44
CA THR A 196 -7.85 -22.58 7.85
C THR A 196 -7.99 -22.58 6.34
N PHE A 197 -7.78 -21.40 5.73
CA PHE A 197 -7.86 -21.18 4.30
C PHE A 197 -6.49 -20.73 3.79
N ASN A 198 -5.87 -21.57 2.96
CA ASN A 198 -4.64 -21.23 2.24
C ASN A 198 -4.96 -20.60 0.87
N GLU A 199 -6.19 -20.80 0.36
CA GLU A 199 -6.65 -20.27 -0.91
C GLU A 199 -8.06 -19.66 -0.78
N ALA A 200 -8.38 -18.68 -1.62
CA ALA A 200 -9.71 -18.11 -1.69
C ALA A 200 -10.75 -19.16 -2.12
N PRO A 201 -11.92 -19.25 -1.47
CA PRO A 201 -12.95 -20.20 -1.86
C PRO A 201 -13.50 -19.85 -3.25
N SER A 202 -13.14 -20.64 -4.28
CA SER A 202 -13.64 -20.44 -5.64
C SER A 202 -15.06 -21.01 -5.80
N ALA A 203 -15.90 -20.34 -6.59
CA ALA A 203 -17.26 -20.81 -6.90
C ALA A 203 -17.27 -22.08 -7.79
N VAL A 204 -16.10 -22.54 -8.25
CA VAL A 204 -15.95 -23.69 -9.16
C VAL A 204 -16.48 -25.01 -8.57
N ILE A 205 -16.73 -25.06 -7.26
CA ILE A 205 -17.31 -26.23 -6.59
C ILE A 205 -18.86 -26.31 -6.77
N ALA A 206 -19.52 -25.26 -7.26
CA ALA A 206 -20.97 -25.24 -7.51
C ALA A 206 -21.33 -25.31 -9.01
N GLY A 207 -20.90 -26.38 -9.70
CA GLY A 207 -21.66 -27.01 -10.79
C GLY A 207 -21.94 -26.25 -12.10
N GLY A 208 -21.31 -25.11 -12.37
CA GLY A 208 -21.39 -24.44 -13.68
C GLY A 208 -20.41 -25.06 -14.68
N ARG A 209 -20.90 -25.72 -15.75
CA ARG A 209 -20.09 -26.47 -16.71
C ARG A 209 -19.27 -25.63 -17.71
N ASP A 210 -19.33 -24.29 -17.68
CA ASP A 210 -18.77 -23.46 -18.76
C ASP A 210 -17.96 -22.23 -18.27
N THR A 211 -17.21 -22.34 -17.17
CA THR A 211 -16.23 -21.31 -16.79
C THR A 211 -14.83 -21.92 -16.79
N GLU A 212 -13.90 -21.31 -17.53
CA GLU A 212 -12.47 -21.64 -17.46
C GLU A 212 -12.01 -21.73 -16.00
N PRO A 213 -11.13 -22.69 -15.65
CA PRO A 213 -10.68 -22.85 -14.28
C PRO A 213 -9.92 -21.59 -13.84
N MET A 214 -10.57 -20.74 -13.05
CA MET A 214 -9.91 -19.59 -12.44
C MET A 214 -8.91 -20.10 -11.40
N SER A 215 -7.66 -19.66 -11.46
CA SER A 215 -6.67 -19.94 -10.43
C SER A 215 -7.14 -19.39 -9.08
N ALA A 216 -7.19 -20.21 -8.05
CA ALA A 216 -7.54 -19.76 -6.71
C ALA A 216 -6.48 -18.76 -6.20
N VAL A 217 -6.91 -17.76 -5.43
CA VAL A 217 -5.97 -16.79 -4.82
C VAL A 217 -5.22 -17.49 -3.70
N ASP A 218 -3.92 -17.72 -3.88
CA ASP A 218 -3.02 -18.22 -2.84
C ASP A 218 -2.77 -17.14 -1.78
N PHE A 219 -3.31 -17.35 -0.58
CA PHE A 219 -3.16 -16.42 0.53
C PHE A 219 -1.75 -16.44 1.13
N GLY A 220 -1.04 -17.57 1.07
CA GLY A 220 0.35 -17.68 1.52
C GLY A 220 1.24 -16.71 0.77
N ARG A 221 1.15 -16.73 -0.57
CA ARG A 221 1.86 -15.78 -1.44
C ARG A 221 1.45 -14.34 -1.19
N LEU A 222 0.14 -14.07 -1.10
CA LEU A 222 -0.39 -12.73 -0.86
C LEU A 222 0.19 -12.14 0.44
N PHE A 223 0.12 -12.91 1.51
CA PHE A 223 0.62 -12.52 2.83
C PHE A 223 2.15 -12.41 2.87
N ALA A 224 2.89 -13.22 2.12
CA ALA A 224 4.35 -13.09 2.02
C ALA A 224 4.76 -11.75 1.39
N VAL A 225 4.05 -11.31 0.34
CA VAL A 225 4.25 -9.99 -0.25
C VAL A 225 3.90 -8.89 0.76
N GLU A 226 2.76 -9.01 1.46
CA GLU A 226 2.38 -8.01 2.45
C GLU A 226 3.37 -7.90 3.62
N ASP A 227 3.82 -9.02 4.18
CA ASP A 227 4.77 -9.02 5.29
C ASP A 227 6.14 -8.51 4.87
N LEU A 228 6.59 -8.80 3.64
CA LEU A 228 7.84 -8.26 3.13
C LEU A 228 7.76 -6.75 2.94
N LEU A 229 6.64 -6.23 2.44
CA LEU A 229 6.40 -4.80 2.33
C LEU A 229 6.33 -4.16 3.72
N VAL A 230 5.58 -4.73 4.65
CA VAL A 230 5.54 -4.25 6.04
C VAL A 230 6.93 -4.30 6.68
N HIS A 231 7.72 -5.36 6.50
CA HIS A 231 9.04 -5.52 7.09
C HIS A 231 10.12 -4.64 6.46
N ALA A 232 10.06 -4.41 5.15
CA ALA A 232 10.94 -3.46 4.47
C ALA A 232 10.68 -2.03 4.96
N TRP A 233 9.41 -1.69 5.18
CA TRP A 233 9.03 -0.39 5.72
C TRP A 233 9.34 -0.30 7.22
N GLU A 234 9.21 -1.39 7.97
CA GLU A 234 9.52 -1.45 9.41
C GLU A 234 11.02 -1.65 9.72
N GLY A 235 11.88 -1.76 8.69
CA GLY A 235 13.31 -2.03 8.87
C GLY A 235 13.62 -3.37 9.56
N ARG A 236 12.68 -4.33 9.52
CA ARG A 236 12.77 -5.64 10.20
C ARG A 236 12.76 -6.79 9.21
N VAL A 237 13.76 -6.89 8.34
CA VAL A 237 13.97 -8.13 7.58
C VAL A 237 14.68 -9.12 8.50
N THR A 238 13.96 -10.11 9.04
CA THR A 238 14.55 -11.17 9.89
C THR A 238 14.76 -12.45 9.08
N GLY A 239 15.95 -13.04 9.17
CA GLY A 239 16.49 -14.06 8.25
C GLY A 239 15.89 -15.47 8.31
N HIS A 240 14.60 -15.63 8.65
CA HIS A 240 13.92 -16.93 8.64
C HIS A 240 12.94 -17.12 7.47
N TYR A 241 12.81 -16.13 6.59
CA TYR A 241 11.83 -16.14 5.50
C TYR A 241 12.44 -16.43 4.11
N ASP A 242 13.73 -16.76 4.06
CA ASP A 242 14.55 -16.89 2.85
C ASP A 242 14.04 -17.92 1.82
N GLN A 243 13.41 -19.02 2.25
CA GLN A 243 13.09 -20.12 1.32
C GLN A 243 11.85 -19.83 0.47
N HIS A 244 10.73 -19.41 1.07
CA HIS A 244 9.51 -19.09 0.32
C HIS A 244 9.72 -17.88 -0.62
N PHE A 245 10.58 -16.94 -0.24
CA PHE A 245 10.97 -15.81 -1.10
C PHE A 245 11.85 -16.23 -2.27
N ARG A 246 12.80 -17.15 -2.04
CA ARG A 246 13.53 -17.78 -3.15
C ARG A 246 12.57 -18.54 -4.03
N ASP A 247 11.62 -19.28 -3.49
CA ASP A 247 10.66 -20.05 -4.29
C ASP A 247 9.75 -19.15 -5.15
N ILE A 248 9.21 -18.03 -4.63
CA ILE A 248 8.41 -17.08 -5.45
C ILE A 248 9.27 -16.40 -6.52
N ALA A 249 10.48 -15.95 -6.16
CA ALA A 249 11.37 -15.32 -7.11
C ALA A 249 11.82 -16.34 -8.16
N ASP A 250 12.28 -17.50 -7.75
CA ASP A 250 12.75 -18.59 -8.60
C ASP A 250 11.62 -19.13 -9.47
N GLU A 251 10.36 -19.21 -9.02
CA GLU A 251 9.19 -19.51 -9.87
C GLU A 251 8.90 -18.39 -10.88
N THR A 252 8.94 -17.13 -10.45
CA THR A 252 8.78 -15.95 -11.33
C THR A 252 9.87 -15.90 -12.40
N PHE A 253 11.04 -16.48 -12.12
CA PHE A 253 12.20 -16.54 -13.01
C PHE A 253 12.54 -17.96 -13.51
N ALA A 254 11.69 -18.97 -13.26
CA ALA A 254 12.00 -20.39 -13.54
C ALA A 254 12.11 -20.70 -15.04
N GLY A 255 11.50 -19.85 -15.87
CA GLY A 255 11.61 -19.89 -17.33
C GLY A 255 12.90 -19.29 -17.90
N GLY A 256 13.83 -18.81 -17.06
CA GLY A 256 15.03 -18.10 -17.52
C GLY A 256 14.78 -16.62 -17.87
N PRO A 257 15.66 -15.97 -18.65
CA PRO A 257 15.38 -14.65 -19.19
C PRO A 257 14.08 -14.67 -20.00
N LEU A 258 13.30 -13.59 -19.93
CA LEU A 258 11.96 -13.51 -20.51
C LEU A 258 12.02 -13.76 -22.03
N ASP A 259 11.56 -14.94 -22.47
CA ASP A 259 11.42 -15.30 -23.88
C ASP A 259 10.12 -14.70 -24.42
N LEU A 260 10.26 -13.65 -25.23
CA LEU A 260 9.14 -12.95 -25.87
C LEU A 260 8.32 -13.85 -26.80
N SER A 261 8.86 -14.99 -27.23
CA SER A 261 8.15 -15.95 -28.09
C SER A 261 7.27 -16.93 -27.31
N ALA A 262 7.43 -17.01 -25.99
CA ALA A 262 6.63 -17.86 -25.09
C ALA A 262 5.37 -17.15 -24.56
N PHE A 263 5.12 -15.90 -24.94
CA PHE A 263 3.96 -15.13 -24.46
C PHE A 263 2.69 -15.49 -25.24
N ASP A 264 1.71 -16.08 -24.55
CA ASP A 264 0.35 -16.18 -25.07
C ASP A 264 -0.47 -14.97 -24.61
N ALA A 265 -0.71 -14.04 -25.53
CA ALA A 265 -1.51 -12.84 -25.30
C ALA A 265 -2.99 -13.13 -24.97
N ARG A 266 -3.45 -14.38 -25.11
CA ARG A 266 -4.79 -14.83 -24.72
C ARG A 266 -4.85 -15.36 -23.28
N GLU A 267 -3.76 -15.96 -22.77
CA GLU A 267 -3.72 -16.54 -21.41
C GLU A 267 -3.23 -15.55 -20.34
N ASP A 268 -2.37 -14.58 -20.69
CA ASP A 268 -1.92 -13.52 -19.79
C ASP A 268 -1.87 -12.17 -20.53
N PRO A 269 -2.85 -11.28 -20.35
CA PRO A 269 -2.82 -9.97 -20.97
C PRO A 269 -1.54 -9.23 -20.55
N CYS A 270 -0.83 -8.60 -21.50
CA CYS A 270 0.47 -7.95 -21.22
C CYS A 270 0.48 -7.00 -20.01
N LYS A 271 -0.69 -6.47 -19.61
CA LYS A 271 -0.88 -5.66 -18.41
C LYS A 271 -0.70 -6.43 -17.10
N ASP A 272 -1.25 -7.63 -16.99
CA ASP A 272 -1.18 -8.45 -15.77
C ASP A 272 0.24 -8.98 -15.58
N ALA A 273 0.87 -9.44 -16.66
CA ALA A 273 2.30 -9.73 -16.73
C ALA A 273 3.19 -8.55 -16.30
N ALA A 274 2.94 -7.35 -16.84
CA ALA A 274 3.71 -6.15 -16.49
C ALA A 274 3.56 -5.79 -15.01
N ARG A 275 2.34 -5.95 -14.45
CA ARG A 275 2.08 -5.73 -13.03
C ARG A 275 2.82 -6.75 -12.16
N ARG A 276 2.79 -8.04 -12.50
CA ARG A 276 3.52 -9.08 -11.75
C ARG A 276 5.03 -8.80 -11.76
N ALA A 277 5.58 -8.44 -12.91
CA ALA A 277 7.00 -8.06 -13.02
C ALA A 277 7.32 -6.83 -12.16
N PHE A 278 6.45 -5.81 -12.12
CA PHE A 278 6.61 -4.64 -11.26
C PHE A 278 6.56 -5.01 -9.77
N GLN A 279 5.60 -5.85 -9.35
CA GLN A 279 5.46 -6.29 -7.97
C GLN A 279 6.69 -7.10 -7.52
N ALA A 280 7.15 -8.05 -8.35
CA ALA A 280 8.38 -8.78 -8.10
C ALA A 280 9.59 -7.85 -7.99
N ALA A 281 9.70 -6.87 -8.89
CA ALA A 281 10.77 -5.88 -8.86
C ALA A 281 10.78 -5.07 -7.56
N TYR A 282 9.61 -4.64 -7.10
CA TYR A 282 9.46 -3.92 -5.84
C TYR A 282 9.88 -4.77 -4.64
N ILE A 283 9.46 -6.04 -4.62
CA ILE A 283 9.83 -7.00 -3.57
C ILE A 283 11.35 -7.20 -3.52
N LEU A 284 11.97 -7.43 -4.69
CA LEU A 284 13.42 -7.60 -4.81
C LEU A 284 14.17 -6.33 -4.38
N GLN A 285 13.69 -5.16 -4.79
CA GLN A 285 14.26 -3.87 -4.39
C GLN A 285 14.22 -3.71 -2.87
N SER A 286 13.08 -4.05 -2.25
CA SER A 286 12.87 -3.99 -0.80
C SER A 286 13.73 -5.01 -0.04
N ALA A 287 14.06 -6.15 -0.66
CA ALA A 287 14.98 -7.15 -0.13
C ALA A 287 16.46 -6.80 -0.34
N GLY A 288 16.78 -5.74 -1.09
CA GLY A 288 18.16 -5.36 -1.43
C GLY A 288 18.77 -6.15 -2.59
N GLU A 289 17.99 -6.98 -3.28
CA GLU A 289 18.39 -7.72 -4.48
C GLU A 289 18.31 -6.79 -5.72
N LEU A 290 19.13 -5.75 -5.72
CA LEU A 290 18.97 -4.57 -6.59
C LEU A 290 19.11 -4.90 -8.08
N GLU A 291 20.03 -5.79 -8.46
CA GLU A 291 20.23 -6.19 -9.85
C GLU A 291 19.01 -6.96 -10.38
N ARG A 292 18.49 -7.90 -9.60
CA ARG A 292 17.27 -8.66 -9.96
C ARG A 292 16.05 -7.76 -10.00
N ALA A 293 15.97 -6.78 -9.09
CA ALA A 293 14.91 -5.78 -9.10
C ALA A 293 14.96 -4.92 -10.35
N ALA A 294 16.14 -4.49 -10.78
CA ALA A 294 16.31 -3.70 -12.00
C ALA A 294 15.85 -4.47 -13.23
N ASP A 295 16.26 -5.74 -13.37
CA ASP A 295 15.82 -6.63 -14.44
C ASP A 295 14.28 -6.79 -14.46
N ALA A 296 13.67 -6.96 -13.29
CA ALA A 296 12.23 -7.12 -13.16
C ALA A 296 11.45 -5.83 -13.51
N TYR A 297 11.95 -4.65 -13.11
CA TYR A 297 11.37 -3.38 -13.53
C TYR A 297 11.52 -3.19 -15.05
N GLU A 298 12.66 -3.54 -15.64
CA GLU A 298 12.87 -3.45 -17.08
C GLU A 298 11.92 -4.38 -17.86
N ARG A 299 11.66 -5.59 -17.34
CA ARG A 299 10.64 -6.50 -17.88
C ARG A 299 9.24 -5.88 -17.83
N SER A 300 8.87 -5.27 -16.70
CA SER A 300 7.58 -4.57 -16.57
C SER A 300 7.45 -3.45 -17.60
N ILE A 301 8.50 -2.61 -17.73
CA ILE A 301 8.57 -1.50 -18.68
C ILE A 301 8.45 -2.00 -20.13
N ARG A 302 9.11 -3.10 -20.50
CA ARG A 302 9.04 -3.68 -21.85
C ARG A 302 7.64 -4.17 -22.22
N LEU A 303 6.91 -4.69 -21.24
CA LEU A 303 5.55 -5.20 -21.44
C LEU A 303 4.53 -4.04 -21.52
N VAL A 304 4.54 -3.16 -20.51
CA VAL A 304 3.69 -1.97 -20.47
C VAL A 304 4.48 -0.83 -19.82
N PRO A 305 5.00 0.14 -20.61
CA PRO A 305 5.68 1.29 -20.07
C PRO A 305 4.75 2.10 -19.15
N SER A 306 5.24 2.43 -17.96
CA SER A 306 4.56 3.34 -17.04
C SER A 306 5.54 4.28 -16.37
N ALA A 307 5.04 5.45 -15.99
CA ALA A 307 5.84 6.44 -15.30
C ALA A 307 6.34 5.90 -13.95
N GLU A 308 5.50 5.14 -13.25
CA GLU A 308 5.82 4.47 -11.99
C GLU A 308 6.94 3.43 -12.18
N ALA A 309 6.83 2.52 -13.15
CA ALA A 309 7.86 1.50 -13.39
C ALA A 309 9.22 2.12 -13.73
N HIS A 310 9.24 3.17 -14.56
CA HIS A 310 10.45 3.92 -14.85
C HIS A 310 11.04 4.64 -13.62
N THR A 311 10.21 5.26 -12.77
CA THR A 311 10.67 5.90 -11.53
C THR A 311 11.27 4.90 -10.56
N PHE A 312 10.57 3.79 -10.29
CA PHE A 312 11.05 2.77 -9.36
C PHE A 312 12.30 2.06 -9.88
N HIS A 313 12.41 1.85 -11.21
CA HIS A 313 13.66 1.43 -11.83
C HIS A 313 14.80 2.42 -11.56
N GLY A 314 14.54 3.72 -11.72
CA GLY A 314 15.48 4.78 -11.39
C GLY A 314 15.93 4.74 -9.93
N TRP A 315 15.01 4.50 -9.00
CA TRP A 315 15.33 4.34 -7.58
C TRP A 315 16.27 3.16 -7.34
N THR A 316 15.98 2.00 -7.93
CA THR A 316 16.85 0.81 -7.84
C THR A 316 18.26 1.10 -8.37
N LEU A 317 18.36 1.77 -9.53
CA LEU A 317 19.63 2.19 -10.11
C LEU A 317 20.41 3.13 -9.19
N SER A 318 19.71 4.08 -8.53
CA SER A 318 20.33 5.00 -7.59
C SER A 318 20.87 4.31 -6.33
N PHE A 319 20.18 3.27 -5.83
CA PHE A 319 20.68 2.46 -4.72
C PHE A 319 21.95 1.69 -5.07
N MET A 320 22.16 1.38 -6.36
CA MET A 320 23.41 0.83 -6.89
C MET A 320 24.47 1.90 -7.20
N GLY A 321 24.20 3.19 -6.92
CA GLY A 321 25.10 4.31 -7.24
C GLY A 321 25.13 4.70 -8.73
N ARG A 322 24.26 4.12 -9.56
CA ARG A 322 24.18 4.38 -11.01
C ARG A 322 23.30 5.61 -11.30
N TYR A 323 23.74 6.78 -10.85
CA TYR A 323 22.94 8.01 -10.88
C TYR A 323 22.58 8.50 -12.29
N ASP A 324 23.50 8.39 -13.27
CA ASP A 324 23.20 8.81 -14.65
C ASP A 324 22.10 7.93 -15.27
N ASP A 325 22.17 6.61 -15.08
CA ASP A 325 21.13 5.68 -15.55
C ASP A 325 19.78 5.95 -14.85
N ALA A 326 19.83 6.28 -13.55
CA ALA A 326 18.64 6.64 -12.77
C ALA A 326 17.97 7.92 -13.31
N ILE A 327 18.76 8.93 -13.66
CA ILE A 327 18.27 10.16 -14.29
C ILE A 327 17.60 9.86 -15.65
N GLU A 328 18.21 9.01 -16.48
CA GLU A 328 17.60 8.61 -17.76
C GLU A 328 16.32 7.78 -17.58
N ALA A 329 16.23 6.97 -16.53
CA ALA A 329 14.98 6.28 -16.18
C ALA A 329 13.89 7.29 -15.78
N CYS A 330 14.21 8.29 -14.95
CA CYS A 330 13.27 9.34 -14.57
C CYS A 330 12.83 10.22 -15.76
N LYS A 331 13.72 10.51 -16.73
CA LYS A 331 13.34 11.22 -17.96
C LYS A 331 12.32 10.43 -18.78
N ARG A 332 12.52 9.12 -18.92
CA ARG A 332 11.52 8.23 -19.57
C ARG A 332 10.20 8.20 -18.81
N ALA A 333 10.22 8.23 -17.47
CA ALA A 333 8.99 8.36 -16.69
C ALA A 333 8.21 9.64 -17.02
N ILE A 334 8.91 10.76 -17.21
CA ILE A 334 8.33 12.06 -17.59
C ILE A 334 7.77 12.04 -19.02
N GLU A 335 8.42 11.34 -19.94
CA GLU A 335 7.91 11.15 -21.30
C GLU A 335 6.60 10.36 -21.31
N VAL A 336 6.47 9.36 -20.42
CA VAL A 336 5.24 8.57 -20.28
C VAL A 336 4.12 9.35 -19.59
N ASP A 337 4.42 10.05 -18.49
CA ASP A 337 3.48 10.98 -17.86
C ASP A 337 4.16 12.24 -17.31
N ALA A 338 4.06 13.32 -18.08
CA ALA A 338 4.62 14.61 -17.70
C ALA A 338 3.99 15.23 -16.44
N ALA A 339 2.79 14.79 -16.04
CA ALA A 339 2.13 15.25 -14.82
C ALA A 339 2.72 14.61 -13.55
N PHE A 340 3.41 13.46 -13.66
CA PHE A 340 3.96 12.73 -12.53
C PHE A 340 5.19 13.43 -11.96
N GLY A 341 5.09 13.97 -10.75
CA GLY A 341 6.16 14.83 -10.22
C GLY A 341 7.33 14.11 -9.54
N ASN A 342 7.16 12.85 -9.10
CA ASN A 342 8.24 12.07 -8.45
C ASN A 342 9.54 12.09 -9.28
N PRO A 343 9.54 11.73 -10.59
CA PRO A 343 10.76 11.75 -11.40
C PRO A 343 11.52 13.08 -11.41
N TYR A 344 10.81 14.22 -11.35
CA TYR A 344 11.45 15.54 -11.33
C TYR A 344 12.18 15.78 -10.02
N ASN A 345 11.58 15.39 -8.89
CA ASN A 345 12.25 15.46 -7.60
C ASN A 345 13.47 14.54 -7.57
N ASP A 346 13.33 13.33 -8.11
CA ASP A 346 14.36 12.29 -8.04
C ASP A 346 15.57 12.67 -8.89
N ILE A 347 15.37 13.21 -10.09
CA ILE A 347 16.46 13.82 -10.89
C ILE A 347 17.17 14.90 -10.08
N GLY A 348 16.41 15.80 -9.43
CA GLY A 348 16.98 16.83 -8.58
C GLY A 348 17.80 16.26 -7.41
N ALA A 349 17.31 15.20 -6.76
CA ALA A 349 18.01 14.52 -5.68
C ALA A 349 19.31 13.86 -6.17
N TYR A 350 19.27 13.14 -7.30
CA TYR A 350 20.46 12.50 -7.87
C TYR A 350 21.51 13.52 -8.31
N LEU A 351 21.08 14.65 -8.88
CA LEU A 351 21.96 15.76 -9.22
C LEU A 351 22.62 16.38 -7.98
N ILE A 352 21.92 16.45 -6.84
CA ILE A 352 22.52 16.86 -5.56
C ILE A 352 23.61 15.87 -5.14
N GLU A 353 23.33 14.57 -5.18
CA GLU A 353 24.28 13.52 -4.74
C GLU A 353 25.56 13.49 -5.60
N ILE A 354 25.47 13.80 -6.90
CA ILE A 354 26.65 13.93 -7.77
C ILE A 354 27.24 15.36 -7.82
N GLY A 355 26.78 16.27 -6.95
CA GLY A 355 27.35 17.61 -6.77
C GLY A 355 26.94 18.67 -7.82
N ARG A 356 25.99 18.36 -8.71
CA ARG A 356 25.49 19.25 -9.78
C ARG A 356 24.31 20.09 -9.30
N LEU A 357 24.56 20.93 -8.29
CA LEU A 357 23.51 21.66 -7.57
C LEU A 357 22.72 22.63 -8.46
N ASP A 358 23.38 23.34 -9.37
CA ASP A 358 22.73 24.32 -10.24
C ASP A 358 21.78 23.65 -11.25
N ASP A 359 22.16 22.45 -11.73
CA ASP A 359 21.33 21.67 -12.63
C ASP A 359 20.11 21.08 -11.91
N ALA A 360 20.19 20.82 -10.61
CA ALA A 360 19.10 20.25 -9.82
C ALA A 360 17.92 21.22 -9.63
N ILE A 361 18.19 22.52 -9.51
CA ILE A 361 17.17 23.55 -9.21
C ILE A 361 15.98 23.51 -10.18
N PRO A 362 16.15 23.61 -11.52
CA PRO A 362 15.01 23.62 -12.44
C PRO A 362 14.18 22.33 -12.39
N TRP A 363 14.79 21.18 -12.06
CA TRP A 363 14.05 19.92 -11.89
C TRP A 363 13.19 19.95 -10.63
N LEU A 364 13.74 20.42 -9.51
CA LEU A 364 13.01 20.53 -8.25
C LEU A 364 11.88 21.57 -8.32
N GLU A 365 12.09 22.70 -9.03
CA GLU A 365 11.04 23.68 -9.28
C GLU A 365 9.89 23.08 -10.09
N ARG A 366 10.20 22.31 -11.14
CA ARG A 366 9.19 21.57 -11.90
C ARG A 366 8.46 20.53 -11.04
N ALA A 367 9.17 19.85 -10.14
CA ALA A 367 8.55 18.92 -9.19
C ALA A 367 7.49 19.65 -8.35
N THR A 368 7.80 20.83 -7.80
CA THR A 368 6.85 21.60 -6.97
C THR A 368 5.60 22.09 -7.72
N ALA A 369 5.65 22.12 -9.05
CA ALA A 369 4.52 22.52 -9.90
C ALA A 369 3.81 21.33 -10.57
N ALA A 370 4.26 20.10 -10.36
CA ALA A 370 3.74 18.93 -11.05
C ALA A 370 2.34 18.54 -10.52
N PRO A 371 1.31 18.41 -11.40
CA PRO A 371 -0.07 18.13 -10.96
C PRO A 371 -0.24 16.80 -10.21
N ARG A 372 0.55 15.79 -10.54
CA ARG A 372 0.49 14.45 -9.95
C ARG A 372 1.69 14.22 -9.05
N TYR A 373 1.85 15.08 -8.05
CA TYR A 373 2.87 14.95 -7.01
C TYR A 373 2.41 15.54 -5.68
N CYS A 374 2.09 14.66 -4.76
CA CYS A 374 1.59 14.99 -3.43
C CYS A 374 2.74 15.22 -2.42
N CYS A 375 3.93 14.69 -2.68
CA CYS A 375 5.08 14.78 -1.77
C CYS A 375 6.04 15.92 -2.09
N TYR A 376 5.57 17.01 -2.72
CA TYR A 376 6.44 18.10 -3.16
C TYR A 376 7.14 18.87 -2.03
N PHE A 377 6.79 18.59 -0.78
CA PHE A 377 7.59 18.99 0.38
C PHE A 377 9.02 18.42 0.36
N TYR A 378 9.26 17.25 -0.25
CA TYR A 378 10.62 16.73 -0.50
C TYR A 378 11.38 17.63 -1.47
N ALA A 379 10.75 18.05 -2.57
CA ALA A 379 11.36 18.95 -3.54
C ALA A 379 11.68 20.33 -2.92
N HIS A 380 10.77 20.88 -2.11
CA HIS A 380 11.04 22.09 -1.33
C HIS A 380 12.21 21.92 -0.35
N THR A 381 12.29 20.78 0.34
CA THR A 381 13.40 20.51 1.26
C THR A 381 14.73 20.33 0.52
N ASN A 382 14.72 19.69 -0.64
CA ASN A 382 15.89 19.56 -1.51
C ASN A 382 16.36 20.93 -2.06
N LEU A 383 15.42 21.80 -2.47
CA LEU A 383 15.74 23.19 -2.82
C LEU A 383 16.37 23.94 -1.65
N ALA A 384 15.84 23.76 -0.42
CA ALA A 384 16.40 24.37 0.77
C ALA A 384 17.83 23.89 1.04
N ARG A 385 18.11 22.58 0.89
CA ARG A 385 19.48 22.02 1.02
C ARG A 385 20.45 22.68 0.04
N ILE A 386 20.06 22.80 -1.23
CA ILE A 386 20.86 23.49 -2.25
C ILE A 386 21.11 24.95 -1.86
N TYR A 387 20.06 25.68 -1.48
CA TYR A 387 20.18 27.09 -1.11
C TYR A 387 21.04 27.30 0.13
N LEU A 388 20.99 26.41 1.13
CA LEU A 388 21.88 26.45 2.28
C LEU A 388 23.34 26.26 1.89
N GLN A 389 23.63 25.28 1.02
CA GLN A 389 24.99 25.04 0.54
C GLN A 389 25.54 26.22 -0.27
N LYS A 390 24.67 26.97 -0.95
CA LYS A 390 25.00 28.21 -1.65
C LYS A 390 24.98 29.47 -0.76
N GLY A 391 24.76 29.33 0.55
CA GLY A 391 24.70 30.46 1.50
C GLY A 391 23.43 31.32 1.41
N MET A 392 22.44 30.93 0.61
CA MET A 392 21.19 31.66 0.38
C MET A 392 20.14 31.33 1.45
N ARG A 393 20.43 31.68 2.71
CA ARG A 393 19.61 31.31 3.89
C ARG A 393 18.13 31.72 3.79
N GLU A 394 17.83 32.93 3.33
CA GLU A 394 16.43 33.39 3.22
C GLU A 394 15.62 32.57 2.21
N LYS A 395 16.22 32.20 1.07
CA LYS A 395 15.57 31.32 0.09
C LYS A 395 15.34 29.94 0.66
N ALA A 396 16.33 29.40 1.36
CA ALA A 396 16.19 28.11 2.04
C ALA A 396 15.06 28.13 3.07
N ARG A 397 15.00 29.18 3.90
CA ARG A 397 13.94 29.37 4.90
C ARG A 397 12.56 29.36 4.26
N LYS A 398 12.37 30.11 3.16
CA LYS A 398 11.11 30.13 2.43
C LYS A 398 10.71 28.74 1.93
N CYS A 399 11.65 27.99 1.34
CA CYS A 399 11.39 26.63 0.88
C CYS A 399 10.99 25.68 2.04
N LEU A 400 11.65 25.77 3.20
CA LEU A 400 11.32 24.95 4.36
C LEU A 400 9.93 25.28 4.92
N LEU A 401 9.53 26.55 4.93
CA LEU A 401 8.17 26.94 5.33
C LEU A 401 7.12 26.38 4.38
N GLU A 402 7.36 26.38 3.07
CA GLU A 402 6.46 25.72 2.11
C GLU A 402 6.41 24.19 2.32
N ALA A 403 7.55 23.55 2.59
CA ALA A 403 7.58 22.12 2.91
C ALA A 403 6.72 21.80 4.15
N LEU A 404 6.85 22.60 5.21
CA LEU A 404 6.10 22.44 6.46
C LEU A 404 4.63 22.87 6.36
N ARG A 405 4.28 23.74 5.41
CA ARG A 405 2.87 24.04 5.09
C ARG A 405 2.16 22.81 4.54
N VAL A 406 2.87 21.97 3.79
CA VAL A 406 2.34 20.74 3.18
C VAL A 406 2.41 19.57 4.13
N ASN A 407 3.53 19.40 4.83
CA ASN A 407 3.70 18.37 5.86
C ASN A 407 4.30 19.00 7.13
N PRO A 408 3.46 19.44 8.08
CA PRO A 408 3.92 20.07 9.32
C PRO A 408 4.81 19.18 10.19
N GLU A 409 4.69 17.85 10.07
CA GLU A 409 5.43 16.86 10.86
C GLU A 409 6.74 16.41 10.20
N TYR A 410 7.13 16.99 9.05
CA TYR A 410 8.34 16.56 8.34
C TYR A 410 9.63 17.00 9.06
N GLU A 411 10.14 16.11 9.91
CA GLU A 411 11.28 16.34 10.80
C GLU A 411 12.55 16.90 10.11
N PRO A 412 12.97 16.42 8.93
CA PRO A 412 14.14 16.99 8.24
C PRO A 412 13.98 18.48 7.90
N ALA A 413 12.77 18.92 7.54
CA ALA A 413 12.52 20.33 7.29
C ALA A 413 12.49 21.16 8.59
N GLN A 414 11.94 20.60 9.68
CA GLN A 414 11.96 21.26 10.99
C GLN A 414 13.39 21.43 11.52
N GLU A 415 14.24 20.42 11.39
CA GLU A 415 15.65 20.46 11.81
C GLU A 415 16.42 21.52 11.01
N LEU A 416 16.29 21.52 9.68
CA LEU A 416 16.94 22.54 8.84
C LEU A 416 16.47 23.95 9.19
N LEU A 417 15.18 24.14 9.50
CA LEU A 417 14.64 25.44 9.88
C LEU A 417 15.16 25.88 11.25
N ARG A 418 15.18 24.97 12.24
CA ARG A 418 15.80 25.23 13.56
C ARG A 418 17.27 25.62 13.44
N ARG A 419 18.02 24.98 12.53
CA ARG A 419 19.42 25.33 12.26
C ARG A 419 19.57 26.73 11.68
N ILE A 420 18.69 27.15 10.77
CA ILE A 420 18.68 28.52 10.23
C ILE A 420 18.39 29.53 11.35
N ASP A 421 17.32 29.30 12.12
CA ASP A 421 16.84 30.25 13.12
C ASP A 421 17.79 30.29 14.35
N GLY A 422 18.39 29.17 14.74
CA GLY A 422 19.34 29.08 15.86
C GLY A 422 20.68 29.79 15.64
N HIS A 423 21.06 30.07 14.38
CA HIS A 423 22.26 30.84 14.06
C HIS A 423 22.01 32.36 14.01
N GLY A 424 20.76 32.82 14.16
CA GLY A 424 20.41 34.25 14.17
C GLY A 424 20.46 34.92 15.55
N GLY A 425 20.74 34.18 16.62
CA GLY A 425 20.57 34.64 18.00
C GLY A 425 21.81 35.14 18.76
N TYR A 426 23.00 35.14 18.17
CA TYR A 426 24.25 35.43 18.92
C TYR A 426 25.06 36.66 18.47
N HIS A 427 24.58 37.45 17.51
CA HIS A 427 25.20 38.72 17.16
C HIS A 427 24.14 39.78 16.84
N ALA A 428 23.66 40.48 17.87
CA ALA A 428 23.00 41.77 17.77
C ALA A 428 23.58 42.69 18.85
#